data_AF-A0A1G5ACN3-F1
#
_entry.id   AF-A0A1G5ACN3-F1
#
_cell.length_a   1.000
_cell.length_b   1.000
_cell.length_c   1.000
_cell.angle_alpha   90.00
_cell.angle_beta   90.00
_cell.angle_gamma   90.00
#
_symmetry.space_group_name_H-M   'P 1'
#
loop_
_entity.id
_entity.type
_entity.pdbx_description
1 polymer ?
#
loop_
_entity_poly.entity_id
_entity_poly.type
_entity_poly.pdbx_seq_one_letter_code
_entity_poly.pdbx_strand_id
1 'polypeptide(L)'
;MRKHIVKVLIVLLLLLGIYSLRITLLYNNNILVTNALKQEKVELTSVIEGFIQENTNVIDILNLASLFIRAHTNGEKEELEKLLSDEFRLEERNGDLFLFYEYANEKIQMPLYRSNSNYEFDYYYIKGFDYDIENKTAKAFIREIYIDEQREVASPPTFLKLGFKLINKEWQIISVEFDV
;
A
#
# COMPACT_ATOMS: atom_id res chain seq x y z
N MET A 1 -39.28 -41.54 58.41
CA MET A 1 -39.68 -41.13 57.04
C MET A 1 -39.31 -39.69 56.68
N ARG A 2 -39.75 -38.64 57.40
CA ARG A 2 -39.48 -37.21 57.04
C ARG A 2 -38.01 -36.85 56.81
N LYS A 3 -37.06 -37.32 57.64
CA LYS A 3 -35.62 -37.01 57.51
C LYS A 3 -35.00 -37.53 56.20
N HIS A 4 -35.48 -38.65 55.66
CA HIS A 4 -34.97 -39.17 54.39
C HIS A 4 -35.47 -38.36 53.20
N ILE A 5 -36.73 -37.93 53.22
CA ILE A 5 -37.31 -37.07 52.17
C ILE A 5 -36.56 -35.74 52.09
N VAL A 6 -36.25 -35.13 53.23
CA VAL A 6 -35.49 -33.86 53.28
C VAL A 6 -34.07 -34.03 52.73
N LYS A 7 -33.38 -35.13 53.05
CA LYS A 7 -32.04 -35.41 52.51
C LYS A 7 -32.05 -35.62 50.99
N VAL A 8 -33.03 -36.36 50.48
CA VAL A 8 -33.19 -36.59 49.03
C VAL A 8 -33.47 -35.26 48.31
N LEU A 9 -34.32 -34.40 48.87
CA LEU A 9 -34.64 -33.09 48.29
C LEU A 9 -33.41 -32.17 48.22
N ILE A 10 -32.59 -32.13 49.28
CA ILE A 10 -31.34 -31.35 49.31
C ILE A 10 -30.37 -31.83 48.23
N VAL A 11 -30.19 -33.14 48.08
CA VAL A 11 -29.30 -33.71 47.04
C VAL A 11 -29.81 -33.36 45.64
N LEU A 12 -31.13 -33.42 45.41
CA LEU A 12 -31.73 -33.06 44.12
C LEU A 12 -31.51 -31.58 43.78
N LEU A 13 -31.68 -30.68 44.75
CA LEU A 13 -31.43 -29.25 44.58
C LEU A 13 -29.96 -28.95 44.29
N LEU A 14 -29.03 -29.65 44.96
CA LEU A 14 -27.60 -29.52 44.68
C LEU A 14 -27.25 -30.00 43.27
N LEU A 15 -27.81 -31.13 42.83
CA LEU A 15 -27.62 -31.64 41.47
C LEU A 15 -28.17 -30.68 40.40
N LEU A 16 -29.35 -30.11 40.64
CA LEU A 16 -29.95 -29.09 39.77
C LEU A 16 -29.09 -27.82 39.71
N GLY A 17 -28.55 -27.38 40.85
CA GLY A 17 -27.64 -26.23 40.92
C GLY A 17 -26.34 -26.46 40.14
N ILE A 18 -25.71 -27.62 40.30
CA ILE A 18 -24.50 -28.00 39.55
C ILE A 18 -24.80 -28.09 38.05
N TYR A 19 -25.94 -28.68 37.67
CA TYR A 19 -26.34 -28.79 36.28
C TYR A 19 -26.61 -27.42 35.64
N SER A 20 -27.32 -26.52 36.34
CA SER A 20 -27.56 -25.15 35.91
C SER A 20 -26.28 -24.35 35.76
N LEU A 21 -25.34 -24.47 36.71
CA LEU A 21 -24.03 -23.83 36.62
C LEU A 21 -23.24 -24.34 35.40
N ARG A 22 -23.25 -25.65 35.16
CA ARG A 22 -22.58 -26.27 34.00
C ARG A 22 -23.16 -25.76 32.68
N ILE A 23 -24.49 -25.67 32.56
CA ILE A 23 -25.15 -25.10 31.37
C ILE A 23 -24.74 -23.65 31.17
N THR A 24 -24.75 -22.85 32.23
CA THR A 24 -24.38 -21.42 32.18
C THR A 24 -22.92 -21.25 31.72
N LEU A 25 -22.00 -22.05 32.26
CA LEU A 25 -20.60 -22.03 31.84
C LEU A 25 -20.42 -22.44 30.38
N LEU A 26 -21.12 -23.49 29.92
CA LEU A 26 -21.08 -23.91 28.52
C LEU A 26 -21.63 -22.83 27.59
N TYR A 27 -22.73 -22.17 27.98
CA TYR A 27 -23.33 -21.08 27.22
C TYR A 27 -22.39 -19.88 27.10
N ASN A 28 -21.80 -19.44 28.21
CA ASN A 28 -20.85 -18.33 28.22
C ASN A 28 -19.59 -18.63 27.40
N ASN A 29 -19.04 -19.85 27.51
CA ASN A 29 -17.90 -20.28 26.70
C ASN A 29 -18.25 -20.30 25.20
N ASN A 30 -19.44 -20.79 24.83
CA ASN A 30 -19.89 -20.77 23.44
C ASN A 30 -20.01 -19.34 22.89
N ILE A 31 -20.52 -18.39 23.68
CA ILE A 31 -20.57 -16.97 23.28
C ILE A 31 -19.17 -16.42 23.05
N LEU A 32 -18.23 -16.66 23.98
CA LEU A 32 -16.86 -16.18 23.86
C LEU A 32 -16.17 -16.72 22.61
N VAL A 33 -16.26 -18.04 22.39
CA VAL A 33 -15.71 -18.69 21.19
C VAL A 33 -16.35 -18.14 19.92
N THR A 34 -17.68 -17.97 19.92
CA THR A 34 -18.40 -17.42 18.75
C THR A 34 -17.96 -16.00 18.43
N ASN A 35 -17.75 -15.16 19.44
CA ASN A 35 -17.30 -13.78 19.24
C ASN A 35 -15.85 -13.72 18.73
N ALA A 36 -14.96 -14.56 19.29
CA ALA A 36 -13.58 -14.67 18.80
C ALA A 36 -13.55 -15.10 17.32
N LEU A 37 -14.31 -16.12 16.94
CA LEU A 37 -14.41 -16.59 15.55
C LEU A 37 -14.99 -15.53 14.60
N LYS A 38 -15.95 -14.72 15.08
CA LYS A 38 -16.49 -13.60 14.28
C LYS A 38 -15.43 -12.54 14.03
N GLN A 39 -14.64 -12.20 15.05
CA GLN A 39 -13.55 -11.23 14.92
C GLN A 39 -12.48 -11.73 13.95
N GLU A 40 -12.00 -12.97 14.14
CA GLU A 40 -11.03 -13.60 13.26
C GLU A 40 -11.54 -13.65 11.81
N LYS A 41 -12.82 -13.97 11.60
CA LYS A 41 -13.44 -13.93 10.27
C LYS A 41 -13.37 -12.55 9.64
N VAL A 42 -13.64 -11.48 10.40
CA VAL A 42 -13.59 -10.10 9.90
C VAL A 42 -12.15 -9.73 9.51
N GLU A 43 -11.19 -10.04 10.38
CA GLU A 43 -9.76 -9.80 10.12
C GLU A 43 -9.29 -10.54 8.86
N LEU A 44 -9.59 -11.84 8.74
CA LEU A 44 -9.25 -12.64 7.56
C LEU A 44 -9.93 -12.14 6.29
N THR A 45 -11.19 -11.69 6.37
CA THR A 45 -11.91 -11.13 5.22
C THR A 45 -11.22 -9.84 4.74
N SER A 46 -10.82 -8.97 5.68
CA SER A 46 -10.08 -7.75 5.35
C SER A 46 -8.73 -8.05 4.68
N VAL A 47 -8.00 -9.07 5.15
CA VAL A 47 -6.74 -9.50 4.54
C VAL A 47 -6.94 -10.00 3.11
N ILE A 48 -7.98 -10.81 2.88
CA ILE A 48 -8.31 -11.34 1.55
C ILE A 48 -8.71 -10.22 0.60
N GLU A 49 -9.57 -9.30 1.04
CA GLU A 49 -9.98 -8.14 0.24
C GLU A 49 -8.78 -7.26 -0.12
N GLY A 50 -7.86 -7.07 0.83
CA GLY A 50 -6.59 -6.41 0.61
C GLY A 50 -5.76 -7.05 -0.50
N PHE A 51 -5.53 -8.35 -0.41
CA PHE A 51 -4.78 -9.12 -1.40
C PHE A 51 -5.43 -9.09 -2.79
N ILE A 52 -6.76 -9.15 -2.87
CA ILE A 52 -7.49 -9.05 -4.14
C ILE A 52 -7.29 -7.66 -4.77
N GLN A 53 -7.42 -6.60 -3.98
CA GLN A 53 -7.23 -5.23 -4.48
C GLN A 53 -5.79 -4.99 -4.93
N GLU A 54 -4.81 -5.41 -4.15
CA GLU A 54 -3.39 -5.36 -4.51
C GLU A 54 -3.16 -6.04 -5.87
N ASN A 55 -3.56 -7.30 -6.02
CA ASN A 55 -3.36 -8.03 -7.28
C ASN A 55 -4.11 -7.42 -8.47
N THR A 56 -5.25 -6.77 -8.23
CA THR A 56 -6.00 -6.11 -9.30
C THR A 56 -5.31 -4.83 -9.74
N ASN A 57 -4.85 -4.02 -8.78
CA ASN A 57 -4.30 -2.70 -9.04
C ASN A 57 -2.83 -2.72 -9.46
N VAL A 58 -2.07 -3.76 -9.08
CA VAL A 58 -0.62 -3.81 -9.32
C VAL A 58 -0.27 -3.59 -10.78
N ILE A 59 -0.99 -4.21 -11.72
CA ILE A 59 -0.72 -4.06 -13.16
C ILE A 59 -0.88 -2.61 -13.61
N ASP A 60 -1.95 -1.94 -13.18
CA ASP A 60 -2.20 -0.54 -13.53
C ASP A 60 -1.11 0.38 -12.98
N ILE A 61 -0.70 0.17 -11.72
CA ILE A 61 0.38 0.94 -11.10
C ILE A 61 1.71 0.70 -11.80
N LEU A 62 2.04 -0.55 -12.13
CA LEU A 62 3.29 -0.86 -12.84
C LEU A 62 3.30 -0.26 -14.25
N ASN A 63 2.15 -0.23 -14.94
CA ASN A 63 2.02 0.44 -16.22
C ASN A 63 2.23 1.95 -16.09
N LEU A 64 1.64 2.60 -15.08
CA LEU A 64 1.85 4.03 -14.82
C LEU A 64 3.31 4.34 -14.46
N ALA A 65 3.94 3.50 -13.65
CA ALA A 65 5.35 3.63 -13.32
C ALA A 65 6.23 3.55 -14.58
N SER A 66 5.96 2.58 -15.45
CA SER A 66 6.67 2.43 -16.73
C SER A 66 6.48 3.66 -17.65
N LEU A 67 5.26 4.18 -17.73
CA LEU A 67 4.94 5.39 -18.51
C LEU A 67 5.67 6.61 -17.96
N PHE A 68 5.72 6.77 -16.63
CA PHE A 68 6.47 7.83 -15.99
C PHE A 68 7.96 7.75 -16.32
N ILE A 69 8.58 6.57 -16.14
CA ILE A 69 10.00 6.35 -16.45
C ILE A 69 10.32 6.76 -17.88
N ARG A 70 9.56 6.22 -18.84
CA ARG A 70 9.72 6.57 -20.25
C ARG A 70 9.60 8.08 -20.46
N ALA A 71 8.58 8.70 -19.89
CA ALA A 71 8.33 10.12 -20.12
C ALA A 71 9.42 11.02 -19.53
N HIS A 72 9.88 10.77 -18.28
CA HIS A 72 10.91 11.62 -17.68
C HIS A 72 12.31 11.36 -18.27
N THR A 73 12.62 10.14 -18.67
CA THR A 73 13.92 9.82 -19.31
C THR A 73 14.03 10.41 -20.72
N ASN A 74 12.91 10.65 -21.40
CA ASN A 74 12.86 11.24 -22.75
C ASN A 74 12.45 12.73 -22.76
N GLY A 75 12.19 13.34 -21.60
CA GLY A 75 11.76 14.74 -21.52
C GLY A 75 10.34 15.00 -22.05
N GLU A 76 9.45 14.00 -22.05
CA GLU A 76 8.08 14.10 -22.56
C GLU A 76 7.15 14.81 -21.58
N LYS A 77 7.22 16.15 -21.55
CA LYS A 77 6.44 16.99 -20.62
C LYS A 77 4.93 16.72 -20.66
N GLU A 78 4.31 16.68 -21.84
CA GLU A 78 2.85 16.51 -21.98
C GLU A 78 2.36 15.15 -21.46
N GLU A 79 3.19 14.11 -21.56
CA GLU A 79 2.87 12.78 -21.02
C GLU A 79 2.97 12.80 -19.50
N LEU A 80 4.00 13.44 -18.94
CA LEU A 80 4.12 13.60 -17.48
C LEU A 80 2.96 14.39 -16.87
N GLU A 81 2.48 15.45 -17.54
CA GLU A 81 1.31 16.23 -17.07
C GLU A 81 0.04 15.39 -16.95
N LYS A 82 -0.12 14.32 -17.74
CA LYS A 82 -1.27 13.41 -17.66
C LYS A 82 -1.16 12.40 -16.51
N LEU A 83 0.06 12.06 -16.11
CA LEU A 83 0.34 11.03 -15.10
C LEU A 83 0.38 11.61 -13.68
N LEU A 84 0.82 12.86 -13.56
CA LEU A 84 0.99 13.56 -12.29
C LEU A 84 -0.35 14.10 -11.78
N SER A 85 -0.50 14.13 -10.46
CA SER A 85 -1.59 14.87 -9.82
C SER A 85 -1.40 16.39 -9.94
N ASP A 86 -2.49 17.15 -9.76
CA ASP A 86 -2.52 18.61 -9.86
C ASP A 86 -1.62 19.35 -8.84
N GLU A 87 -1.07 18.63 -7.86
CA GLU A 87 -0.12 19.16 -6.87
C GLU A 87 1.27 19.43 -7.49
N PHE A 88 1.56 18.81 -8.64
CA PHE A 88 2.80 19.00 -9.36
C PHE A 88 2.67 20.06 -10.45
N ARG A 89 3.79 20.74 -10.73
CA ARG A 89 3.94 21.61 -11.89
C ARG A 89 5.22 21.27 -12.64
N LEU A 90 5.14 21.26 -13.96
CA LEU A 90 6.29 21.05 -14.82
C LEU A 90 6.70 22.34 -15.51
N GLU A 91 7.98 22.65 -15.48
CA GLU A 91 8.54 23.73 -16.29
C GLU A 91 9.74 23.24 -17.09
N GLU A 92 9.79 23.65 -18.35
CA GLU A 92 10.92 23.41 -19.23
C GLU A 92 11.77 24.68 -19.29
N ARG A 93 13.09 24.52 -19.10
CA ARG A 93 14.06 25.63 -19.13
C ARG A 93 15.30 25.16 -19.87
N ASN A 94 15.61 25.79 -21.00
CA ASN A 94 16.77 25.45 -21.84
C ASN A 94 16.83 23.97 -22.25
N GLY A 95 15.69 23.32 -22.50
CA GLY A 95 15.58 21.90 -22.83
C GLY A 95 15.61 20.95 -21.63
N ASP A 96 15.84 21.45 -20.42
CA ASP A 96 15.77 20.65 -19.20
C ASP A 96 14.36 20.71 -18.60
N LEU A 97 13.89 19.58 -18.06
CA LEU A 97 12.56 19.47 -17.46
C LEU A 97 12.67 19.41 -15.94
N PHE A 98 11.91 20.28 -15.26
CA PHE A 98 11.87 20.37 -13.81
C PHE A 98 10.47 20.11 -13.27
N LEU A 99 10.41 19.34 -12.18
CA LEU A 99 9.22 19.14 -11.36
C LEU A 99 9.23 20.10 -10.17
N PHE A 100 8.11 20.76 -9.94
CA PHE A 100 7.88 21.62 -8.79
C PHE A 100 6.70 21.10 -7.98
N TYR A 101 6.85 21.06 -6.66
CA TYR A 101 5.79 20.72 -5.72
C TYR A 101 6.06 21.34 -4.35
N GLU A 102 5.06 21.31 -3.47
CA GLU A 102 5.19 21.81 -2.10
C GLU A 102 5.18 20.64 -1.11
N TYR A 103 6.16 20.60 -0.22
CA TYR A 103 6.24 19.61 0.84
C TYR A 103 6.65 20.29 2.15
N ALA A 104 5.91 20.07 3.23
CA ALA A 104 6.16 20.68 4.54
C ALA A 104 6.29 22.24 4.51
N ASN A 105 5.52 22.91 3.65
CA ASN A 105 5.57 24.36 3.35
C ASN A 105 6.86 24.83 2.65
N GLU A 106 7.64 23.91 2.08
CA GLU A 106 8.81 24.22 1.27
C GLU A 106 8.52 23.92 -0.20
N LYS A 107 8.95 24.83 -1.08
CA LYS A 107 8.90 24.62 -2.53
C LYS A 107 10.08 23.78 -2.95
N ILE A 108 9.80 22.57 -3.41
CA ILE A 108 10.80 21.66 -3.94
C ILE A 108 10.89 21.85 -5.45
N GLN A 109 12.12 21.90 -5.96
CA GLN A 109 12.42 21.84 -7.38
C GLN A 109 13.31 20.63 -7.61
N MET A 110 12.91 19.77 -8.55
CA MET A 110 13.61 18.53 -8.84
C MET A 110 13.83 18.39 -10.35
N PRO A 111 15.08 18.18 -10.80
CA PRO A 111 15.34 17.90 -12.22
C PRO A 111 14.81 16.51 -12.58
N LEU A 112 14.01 16.41 -13.64
CA LEU A 112 13.50 15.13 -14.17
C LEU A 112 14.26 14.67 -15.41
N TYR A 113 14.64 15.62 -16.26
CA TYR A 113 15.34 15.39 -17.52
C TYR A 113 16.38 16.47 -17.74
N ARG A 114 17.54 16.09 -18.30
CA ARG A 114 18.58 17.02 -18.73
C ARG A 114 18.95 16.77 -20.18
N SER A 115 18.74 17.77 -21.01
CA SER A 115 19.03 17.73 -22.45
C SER A 115 20.52 17.53 -22.77
N ASN A 116 21.40 18.03 -21.90
CA ASN A 116 22.86 17.95 -22.06
C ASN A 116 23.50 16.98 -21.05
N SER A 117 22.81 15.88 -20.71
CA SER A 117 23.37 14.81 -19.86
C SER A 117 24.43 14.01 -20.63
N ASN A 118 25.56 13.70 -19.98
CA ASN A 118 26.53 12.72 -20.51
C ASN A 118 26.12 11.28 -20.20
N TYR A 119 24.96 11.09 -19.57
CA TYR A 119 24.41 9.81 -19.17
C TYR A 119 23.13 9.52 -19.97
N GLU A 120 23.07 8.33 -20.54
CA GLU A 120 21.91 7.79 -21.25
C GLU A 120 21.20 6.77 -20.36
N PHE A 121 19.86 6.81 -20.36
CA PHE A 121 19.06 5.80 -19.69
C PHE A 121 19.19 4.45 -20.44
N ASP A 122 19.56 3.38 -19.74
CA ASP A 122 19.73 2.05 -20.35
C ASP A 122 18.53 1.15 -20.03
N TYR A 123 18.29 0.89 -18.74
CA TYR A 123 17.15 0.09 -18.31
C TYR A 123 16.75 0.40 -16.88
N TYR A 124 15.58 -0.13 -16.49
CA TYR A 124 15.10 -0.09 -15.13
C TYR A 124 14.58 -1.46 -14.70
N TYR A 125 14.41 -1.63 -13.39
CA TYR A 125 13.63 -2.73 -12.86
C TYR A 125 12.91 -2.33 -11.58
N ILE A 126 11.75 -2.95 -11.36
CA ILE A 126 10.93 -2.75 -10.17
C ILE A 126 11.49 -3.65 -9.06
N LYS A 127 11.94 -3.04 -7.96
CA LYS A 127 12.44 -3.76 -6.78
C LYS A 127 11.32 -4.24 -5.87
N GLY A 128 10.23 -3.51 -5.82
CA GLY A 128 9.13 -3.81 -4.91
C GLY A 128 7.92 -2.93 -5.14
N PHE A 129 6.84 -3.35 -4.52
CA PHE A 129 5.53 -2.71 -4.54
C PHE A 129 4.93 -2.79 -3.15
N ASP A 130 4.23 -1.75 -2.74
CA ASP A 130 3.53 -1.68 -1.45
C ASP A 130 2.15 -1.06 -1.68
N TYR A 131 1.11 -1.69 -1.13
CA TYR A 131 -0.27 -1.23 -1.26
C TYR A 131 -0.90 -1.04 0.11
N ASP A 132 -1.28 0.21 0.38
CA ASP A 132 -1.99 0.61 1.57
C ASP A 132 -3.49 0.63 1.27
N ILE A 133 -4.18 -0.37 1.80
CA ILE A 133 -5.62 -0.59 1.61
C ILE A 133 -6.43 0.50 2.32
N GLU A 134 -5.98 0.95 3.49
CA GLU A 134 -6.71 1.92 4.31
C GLU A 134 -6.73 3.28 3.62
N ASN A 135 -5.58 3.71 3.10
CA ASN A 135 -5.42 4.99 2.43
C ASN A 135 -5.68 4.95 0.92
N LYS A 136 -5.86 3.74 0.36
CA LYS A 136 -5.98 3.49 -1.09
C LYS A 136 -4.82 4.11 -1.87
N THR A 137 -3.62 3.91 -1.35
CA THR A 137 -2.39 4.41 -1.94
C THR A 137 -1.47 3.24 -2.28
N ALA A 138 -0.72 3.39 -3.36
CA ALA A 138 0.30 2.42 -3.74
C ALA A 138 1.67 3.10 -3.79
N LYS A 139 2.73 2.31 -3.64
CA LYS A 139 4.12 2.74 -3.85
C LYS A 139 4.84 1.75 -4.73
N ALA A 140 5.60 2.25 -5.69
CA ALA A 140 6.52 1.46 -6.49
C ALA A 140 7.95 1.90 -6.19
N PHE A 141 8.83 0.92 -5.97
CA PHE A 141 10.25 1.13 -5.74
C PHE A 141 11.03 0.62 -6.95
N ILE A 142 11.76 1.52 -7.59
CA ILE A 142 12.31 1.31 -8.93
C ILE A 142 13.80 1.62 -8.86
N ARG A 143 14.59 0.86 -9.61
CA ARG A 143 16.01 1.15 -9.82
C ARG A 143 16.22 1.47 -11.29
N GLU A 144 16.84 2.60 -11.54
CA GLU A 144 17.21 3.08 -12.87
C GLU A 144 18.71 2.95 -13.07
N ILE A 145 19.09 2.46 -14.23
CA ILE A 145 20.48 2.27 -14.64
C ILE A 145 20.75 3.21 -15.82
N TYR A 146 21.82 3.98 -15.67
CA TYR A 146 22.31 4.87 -16.70
C TYR A 146 23.70 4.43 -17.14
N ILE A 147 24.02 4.67 -18.41
CA ILE A 147 25.32 4.39 -18.99
C ILE A 147 25.99 5.70 -19.43
N ASP A 148 27.32 5.72 -19.43
CA ASP A 148 28.12 6.84 -19.94
C ASP A 148 28.45 6.69 -21.44
N GLU A 149 29.21 7.64 -21.98
CA GLU A 149 29.68 7.63 -23.37
C GLU A 149 30.55 6.40 -23.73
N GLN A 150 31.14 5.74 -22.73
CA GLN A 150 31.92 4.50 -22.90
C GLN A 150 31.05 3.24 -22.80
N ARG A 151 29.73 3.40 -22.59
CA ARG A 151 28.76 2.33 -22.31
C ARG A 151 29.04 1.59 -21.00
N GLU A 152 29.71 2.24 -20.07
CA GLU A 152 29.89 1.74 -18.72
C GLU A 152 28.75 2.23 -17.82
N VAL A 153 28.35 1.41 -16.85
CA VAL A 153 27.30 1.80 -15.89
C VAL A 153 27.81 2.99 -15.08
N ALA A 154 27.11 4.12 -15.21
CA ALA A 154 27.53 5.39 -14.65
C ALA A 154 27.03 5.57 -13.21
N SER A 155 27.97 5.56 -12.24
CA SER A 155 27.75 5.95 -10.83
C SER A 155 26.61 5.18 -10.11
N PRO A 156 26.34 5.37 -8.80
CA PRO A 156 25.38 4.49 -8.14
C PRO A 156 24.01 4.65 -8.79
N PRO A 157 23.31 3.54 -9.00
CA PRO A 157 22.03 3.53 -9.70
C PRO A 157 21.01 4.33 -8.93
N THR A 158 20.25 5.14 -9.67
CA THR A 158 19.22 5.99 -9.09
C THR A 158 18.06 5.13 -8.60
N PHE A 159 17.65 5.35 -7.36
CA PHE A 159 16.46 4.75 -6.78
C PHE A 159 15.30 5.73 -6.95
N LEU A 160 14.33 5.35 -7.78
CA LEU A 160 13.08 6.09 -7.95
C LEU A 160 12.00 5.45 -7.08
N LYS A 161 11.30 6.29 -6.30
CA LYS A 161 10.11 5.90 -5.55
C LYS A 161 8.93 6.73 -6.02
N LEU A 162 7.91 6.04 -6.53
CA LEU A 162 6.66 6.63 -6.98
C LEU A 162 5.55 6.28 -6.00
N GLY A 163 4.75 7.27 -5.61
CA GLY A 163 3.53 7.09 -4.84
C GLY A 163 2.32 7.41 -5.68
N PHE A 164 1.28 6.60 -5.53
CA PHE A 164 0.07 6.64 -6.34
C PHE A 164 -1.15 6.76 -5.45
N LYS A 165 -2.17 7.47 -5.92
CA LYS A 165 -3.47 7.55 -5.26
C LYS A 165 -4.58 7.53 -6.29
N LEU A 166 -5.68 6.87 -5.93
CA LEU A 166 -6.88 6.88 -6.75
C LEU A 166 -7.65 8.19 -6.52
N ILE A 167 -7.63 9.09 -7.51
CA ILE A 167 -8.30 10.39 -7.50
C ILE A 167 -9.33 10.38 -8.62
N ASN A 168 -10.60 10.65 -8.31
CA ASN A 168 -11.70 10.62 -9.29
C ASN A 168 -11.81 9.31 -10.11
N LYS A 169 -11.45 8.17 -9.51
CA LYS A 169 -11.41 6.82 -10.13
C LYS A 169 -10.24 6.61 -11.11
N GLU A 170 -9.28 7.51 -11.15
CA GLU A 170 -8.06 7.36 -11.94
C GLU A 170 -6.85 7.36 -11.01
N TRP A 171 -5.88 6.50 -11.31
CA TRP A 171 -4.63 6.47 -10.57
C TRP A 171 -3.73 7.60 -11.05
N GLN A 172 -3.29 8.44 -10.11
CA GLN A 172 -2.37 9.55 -10.37
C GLN A 172 -1.13 9.43 -9.49
N ILE A 173 -0.01 9.95 -9.97
CA ILE A 173 1.24 10.05 -9.22
C ILE A 173 1.14 11.23 -8.27
N ILE A 174 1.25 10.95 -6.97
CA ILE A 174 1.15 11.93 -5.87
C ILE A 174 2.48 12.16 -5.14
N SER A 175 3.49 11.32 -5.39
CA SER A 175 4.83 11.55 -4.85
C SER A 175 5.90 11.00 -5.80
N VAL A 176 6.97 11.77 -5.98
CA VAL A 176 8.15 11.39 -6.76
C VAL A 176 9.38 11.69 -5.92
N GLU A 177 10.20 10.67 -5.66
CA GLU A 177 11.40 10.76 -4.84
C GLU A 177 12.55 10.02 -5.54
N PHE A 178 13.69 10.70 -5.70
CA PHE A 178 14.94 10.12 -6.18
C PHE A 178 15.97 10.04 -5.04
N ASP A 179 16.66 8.90 -4.94
CA ASP A 179 17.76 8.65 -4.00
C ASP A 179 18.96 8.07 -4.76
N VAL A 180 20.20 8.42 -4.36
CA VAL A 180 21.45 8.13 -5.08
C VAL A 180 22.48 7.47 -4.17
#